data_AF-A0A917QQL5-F1
#
_entry.id   AF-A0A917QQL5-F1
#
_cell.length_a   1.000
_cell.length_b   1.000
_cell.length_c   1.000
_cell.angle_alpha   90.00
_cell.angle_beta   90.00
_cell.angle_gamma   90.00
#
_symmetry.space_group_name_H-M   'P 1'
#
loop_
_entity.id
_entity.type
_entity.pdbx_description
1 polymer ?
#
loop_
_entity_poly.entity_id
_entity_poly.type
_entity_poly.pdbx_seq_one_letter_code
_entity_poly.pdbx_strand_id
1 'polypeptide(L)'
;MSLTHEPYIAAVLAALTAIDLEPTRWWVSDAEIDPRGDGCTTMDDAVLIWDDQSAVNIDEHPHGVLVSWESSADAWRWARLRSDGSNELLEALDLPLDAAPEHVVETLRTVLSGHAAGGEGQ
;
A
#
# COMPACT_ATOMS: atom_id res chain seq x y z
N MET A 1 5.47 8.52 21.77
CA MET A 1 5.97 9.52 20.81
C MET A 1 5.16 9.32 19.56
N SER A 2 4.41 10.33 19.13
CA SER A 2 3.44 10.18 18.05
C SER A 2 4.18 9.92 16.74
N LEU A 3 3.90 8.77 16.14
CA LEU A 3 4.32 8.38 14.81
C LEU A 3 3.87 9.48 13.83
N THR A 4 4.81 10.27 13.32
CA THR A 4 4.53 11.50 12.54
C THR A 4 3.63 11.25 11.32
N HIS A 5 3.58 10.00 10.85
CA HIS A 5 2.79 9.54 9.71
C HIS A 5 1.44 8.89 10.07
N GLU A 6 1.21 8.48 11.32
CA GLU A 6 -0.05 7.89 11.76
C GLU A 6 -1.28 8.78 11.47
N PRO A 7 -1.26 10.12 11.69
CA PRO A 7 -2.38 10.97 11.30
C PRO A 7 -2.57 11.07 9.78
N TYR A 8 -1.50 10.94 8.99
CA TYR A 8 -1.58 10.94 7.54
C TYR A 8 -2.19 9.64 7.01
N ILE A 9 -1.71 8.48 7.47
CA ILE A 9 -2.27 7.17 7.11
C ILE A 9 -3.73 7.07 7.56
N ALA A 10 -4.09 7.60 8.74
CA ALA A 10 -5.48 7.68 9.18
C ALA A 10 -6.35 8.52 8.22
N ALA A 11 -5.83 9.63 7.67
CA ALA A 11 -6.54 10.44 6.68
C ALA A 11 -6.73 9.69 5.35
N VAL A 12 -5.71 8.95 4.89
CA VAL A 12 -5.80 8.08 3.70
C VAL A 12 -6.86 7.00 3.90
N LEU A 13 -6.86 6.32 5.04
CA LEU A 13 -7.86 5.29 5.36
C LEU A 13 -9.27 5.87 5.42
N ALA A 14 -9.46 7.04 6.04
CA ALA A 14 -10.75 7.72 6.07
C ALA A 14 -11.26 8.07 4.65
N ALA A 15 -10.37 8.51 3.77
CA ALA A 15 -10.69 8.80 2.38
C ALA A 15 -11.07 7.54 1.59
N LEU A 16 -10.36 6.42 1.81
CA LEU A 16 -10.68 5.11 1.23
C LEU A 16 -12.06 4.59 1.69
N THR A 17 -12.35 4.65 2.99
CA THR A 17 -13.65 4.25 3.55
C THR A 17 -14.78 5.11 3.01
N ALA A 18 -14.57 6.41 2.78
CA ALA A 18 -15.60 7.31 2.25
C ALA A 18 -16.10 6.90 0.85
N ILE A 19 -15.36 6.06 0.13
CA ILE A 19 -15.71 5.57 -1.21
C ILE A 19 -15.79 4.04 -1.29
N ASP A 20 -15.93 3.34 -0.15
CA ASP A 20 -16.06 1.88 -0.07
C ASP A 20 -14.83 1.12 -0.62
N LEU A 21 -13.64 1.72 -0.55
CA LEU A 21 -12.35 1.10 -0.94
C LEU A 21 -11.45 0.82 0.26
N GLU A 22 -12.03 0.57 1.43
CA GLU A 22 -11.26 0.26 2.63
C GLU A 22 -10.43 -1.02 2.49
N PRO A 23 -9.18 -1.05 2.97
CA PRO A 23 -8.38 -2.26 2.97
C PRO A 23 -8.97 -3.28 3.94
N THR A 24 -8.99 -4.55 3.52
CA THR A 24 -9.42 -5.68 4.36
C THR A 24 -8.56 -5.81 5.62
N ARG A 25 -7.26 -5.51 5.49
CA ARG A 25 -6.34 -5.45 6.63
C ARG A 25 -5.36 -4.32 6.43
N TRP A 26 -5.06 -3.60 7.51
CA TRP A 26 -3.99 -2.61 7.52
C TRP A 26 -3.32 -2.57 8.88
N TRP A 27 -2.07 -2.13 8.90
CA TRP A 27 -1.35 -1.80 10.12
C TRP A 27 -0.31 -0.73 9.83
N VAL A 28 -0.04 0.09 10.84
CA VAL A 28 1.14 0.96 10.90
C VAL A 28 2.19 0.23 11.71
N SER A 29 3.41 0.16 11.20
CA SER A 29 4.54 -0.45 11.89
C SER A 29 5.51 0.65 12.26
N ASP A 30 5.70 0.83 13.57
CA ASP A 30 6.89 1.52 14.11
C ASP A 30 8.04 0.54 14.34
N ALA A 31 7.77 -0.75 14.18
CA ALA A 31 8.65 -1.80 14.60
C ALA A 31 9.84 -1.92 13.65
N GLU A 32 11.04 -1.84 14.23
CA GLU A 32 12.29 -2.38 13.68
C GLU A 32 12.12 -3.87 13.40
N ILE A 33 11.50 -4.25 12.28
CA ILE A 33 11.51 -5.64 11.83
C ILE A 33 12.39 -5.71 10.60
N ASP A 34 13.66 -5.90 10.88
CA ASP A 34 14.70 -6.31 9.96
C ASP A 34 14.47 -7.79 9.58
N PRO A 35 14.04 -8.12 8.35
CA PRO A 35 13.88 -9.52 7.92
C PRO A 35 15.24 -10.22 7.69
N ARG A 36 16.38 -9.55 7.89
CA ARG A 36 17.74 -10.04 7.61
C ARG A 36 18.71 -10.04 8.80
N GLY A 37 18.35 -9.47 9.95
CA GLY A 37 19.14 -9.51 11.18
C GLY A 37 20.51 -8.81 11.11
N ASP A 38 20.66 -7.75 10.31
CA ASP A 38 21.95 -7.05 10.17
C ASP A 38 21.75 -5.53 10.04
N GLY A 39 21.41 -4.89 11.16
CA GLY A 39 21.61 -3.46 11.35
C GLY A 39 20.42 -2.56 10.99
N CYS A 40 19.52 -2.41 11.97
CA CYS A 40 18.78 -1.19 12.32
C CYS A 40 18.55 -0.19 11.17
N THR A 41 17.40 -0.33 10.51
CA THR A 41 16.68 0.82 9.95
C THR A 41 15.28 0.80 10.55
N THR A 42 14.98 1.80 11.37
CA THR A 42 13.64 2.04 11.90
C THR A 42 12.74 2.32 10.69
N MET A 43 11.94 1.34 10.31
CA MET A 43 11.17 1.35 9.08
C MET A 43 9.73 1.74 9.46
N ASP A 44 9.53 3.04 9.40
CA ASP A 44 8.29 3.76 9.73
C ASP A 44 7.35 3.57 8.52
N ASP A 45 6.61 2.46 8.54
CA ASP A 45 5.89 1.95 7.37
C ASP A 45 4.42 1.72 7.66
N ALA A 46 3.58 1.85 6.63
CA ALA A 46 2.20 1.40 6.69
C ALA A 46 1.93 0.37 5.61
N VAL A 47 1.23 -0.71 5.97
CA VAL A 47 0.83 -1.75 5.02
C VAL A 47 -0.68 -1.82 4.96
N LEU A 48 -1.22 -1.77 3.75
CA LEU A 48 -2.64 -1.88 3.44
C LEU A 48 -2.83 -3.07 2.50
N ILE A 49 -3.79 -3.93 2.80
CA ILE A 49 -4.06 -5.16 2.06
C ILE A 49 -5.54 -5.23 1.72
N TRP A 50 -5.81 -5.51 0.44
CA TRP A 50 -7.13 -5.87 -0.06
C TRP A 50 -7.10 -7.32 -0.52
N ASP A 51 -7.56 -8.24 0.34
CA ASP A 51 -7.83 -9.63 -0.04
C ASP A 51 -9.30 -9.85 -0.44
N ASP A 52 -10.15 -8.84 -0.21
CA ASP A 52 -11.56 -8.87 -0.57
C ASP A 52 -11.81 -8.63 -2.06
N GLN A 53 -12.62 -9.50 -2.65
CA GLN A 53 -12.96 -9.54 -4.07
C GLN A 53 -13.89 -8.41 -4.53
N SER A 54 -14.44 -7.60 -3.62
CA SER A 54 -15.43 -6.56 -3.95
C SER A 54 -14.79 -5.22 -4.31
N ALA A 55 -13.66 -4.89 -3.68
CA ALA A 55 -12.90 -3.65 -3.92
C ALA A 55 -11.82 -3.81 -5.01
N VAL A 56 -11.45 -5.05 -5.32
CA VAL A 56 -10.36 -5.42 -6.24
C VAL A 56 -10.94 -6.05 -7.51
N ASN A 57 -10.39 -5.69 -8.67
CA ASN A 57 -10.65 -6.42 -9.91
C ASN A 57 -9.98 -7.79 -9.85
N ILE A 58 -10.77 -8.81 -9.51
CA ILE A 58 -10.29 -10.19 -9.35
C ILE A 58 -9.81 -10.86 -10.64
N ASP A 59 -10.19 -10.35 -11.81
CA ASP A 59 -9.70 -10.88 -13.09
C ASP A 59 -8.20 -10.55 -13.25
N GLU A 60 -7.81 -9.36 -12.80
CA GLU A 60 -6.43 -8.85 -12.85
C GLU A 60 -5.63 -9.18 -11.57
N HIS A 61 -6.32 -9.28 -10.44
CA HIS A 61 -5.75 -9.48 -9.10
C HIS A 61 -6.50 -10.58 -8.34
N PRO A 62 -6.39 -11.86 -8.77
CA PRO A 62 -7.21 -12.96 -8.27
C PRO A 62 -7.02 -13.27 -6.78
N HIS A 63 -5.92 -12.79 -6.18
CA HIS A 63 -5.58 -13.02 -4.78
C HIS A 63 -5.52 -11.73 -3.96
N GLY A 64 -5.79 -10.58 -4.57
CA GLY A 64 -5.73 -9.28 -3.91
C GLY A 64 -4.47 -8.48 -4.18
N VAL A 65 -4.37 -7.35 -3.49
CA VAL A 65 -3.31 -6.35 -3.64
C VAL A 65 -2.78 -5.93 -2.27
N LEU A 66 -1.46 -5.74 -2.19
CA LEU A 66 -0.76 -5.15 -1.07
C LEU A 66 -0.20 -3.80 -1.49
N VAL A 67 -0.37 -2.80 -0.63
CA VAL A 67 0.22 -1.47 -0.77
C VAL A 67 1.03 -1.18 0.48
N SER A 68 2.23 -0.67 0.29
CA SER A 68 3.13 -0.26 1.36
C SER A 68 3.46 1.21 1.22
N TRP A 69 3.37 1.96 2.30
CA TRP A 69 3.94 3.29 2.45
C TRP A 69 5.25 3.13 3.19
N GLU A 70 6.37 3.51 2.57
CA GLU A 70 7.70 3.37 3.16
C GLU A 70 8.37 4.74 3.27
N SER A 71 8.48 5.26 4.50
CA SER A 71 9.08 6.57 4.77
C SER A 71 10.54 6.65 4.29
N SER A 72 11.30 5.55 4.44
CA SER A 72 12.71 5.48 4.04
C SER A 72 12.94 5.52 2.53
N ALA A 73 11.98 5.01 1.75
CA ALA A 73 12.02 5.05 0.28
C ALA A 73 11.37 6.31 -0.30
N ASP A 74 10.78 7.17 0.55
CA ASP A 74 9.99 8.35 0.16
C ASP A 74 8.91 8.02 -0.90
N ALA A 75 8.38 6.80 -0.85
CA ALA A 75 7.54 6.28 -1.92
C ALA A 75 6.43 5.35 -1.42
N TRP A 76 5.29 5.44 -2.09
CA TRP A 76 4.28 4.39 -2.06
C TRP A 76 4.71 3.25 -2.98
N ARG A 77 4.48 2.02 -2.54
CA ARG A 77 4.79 0.81 -3.31
C ARG A 77 3.59 -0.12 -3.30
N TRP A 78 3.47 -0.97 -4.30
CA TRP A 78 2.40 -1.94 -4.38
C TRP A 78 2.89 -3.27 -4.93
N ALA A 79 2.16 -4.34 -4.63
CA ALA A 79 2.41 -5.66 -5.18
C ALA A 79 1.10 -6.44 -5.24
N ARG A 80 0.99 -7.33 -6.22
CA ARG A 80 -0.08 -8.33 -6.25
C ARG A 80 0.16 -9.40 -5.20
N LEU A 81 -0.91 -9.89 -4.58
CA LEU A 81 -0.84 -11.09 -3.75
C LEU A 81 -0.81 -12.34 -4.62
N ARG A 82 -0.19 -13.40 -4.10
CA ARG A 82 -0.15 -14.74 -4.67
C ARG A 82 -1.10 -15.65 -3.92
N SER A 83 -1.43 -16.80 -4.52
CA SER A 83 -2.32 -17.80 -3.91
C SER A 83 -1.85 -18.33 -2.55
N ASP A 84 -0.56 -18.21 -2.22
CA ASP A 84 0.03 -18.66 -0.96
C ASP A 84 0.00 -17.55 0.12
N GLY A 85 -0.55 -16.38 -0.17
CA GLY A 85 -0.57 -15.22 0.73
C GLY A 85 0.73 -14.40 0.73
N SER A 86 1.76 -14.86 0.02
CA SER A 86 2.95 -14.04 -0.29
C SER A 86 2.63 -12.97 -1.33
N ASN A 87 3.39 -11.89 -1.38
CA ASN A 87 3.29 -10.85 -2.42
C ASN A 87 4.32 -11.05 -3.55
N GLU A 88 4.03 -10.44 -4.69
CA GLU A 88 5.01 -10.23 -5.74
C GLU A 88 6.05 -9.16 -5.34
N LEU A 89 6.99 -8.87 -6.25
CA LEU A 89 7.96 -7.82 -6.02
C LEU A 89 7.22 -6.48 -5.87
N LEU A 90 7.57 -5.71 -4.83
CA LEU A 90 7.02 -4.38 -4.61
C LEU A 90 7.51 -3.41 -5.70
N GLU A 91 6.57 -2.90 -6.48
CA GLU A 91 6.77 -1.88 -7.50
C GLU A 91 6.49 -0.50 -6.91
N ALA A 92 7.29 0.50 -7.28
CA ALA A 92 7.03 1.87 -6.85
C ALA A 92 5.81 2.41 -7.58
N LEU A 93 4.92 3.08 -6.85
CA LEU A 93 3.87 3.89 -7.44
C LEU A 93 4.46 5.26 -7.80
N ASP A 94 4.01 5.84 -8.91
CA ASP A 94 4.31 7.23 -9.27
C ASP A 94 3.49 8.19 -8.39
N LEU A 95 3.75 8.14 -7.08
CA LEU A 95 2.97 8.82 -6.06
C LEU A 95 3.93 9.32 -4.95
N PRO A 96 4.03 10.65 -4.74
CA PRO A 96 4.89 11.19 -3.70
C PRO A 96 4.40 10.79 -2.31
N LEU A 97 5.33 10.68 -1.35
CA LEU A 97 5.04 10.29 0.02
C LEU A 97 3.96 11.17 0.68
N ASP A 98 4.07 12.49 0.47
CA ASP A 98 3.18 13.54 0.99
C ASP A 98 2.03 13.89 0.02
N ALA A 99 1.69 12.97 -0.90
CA ALA A 99 0.54 13.16 -1.77
C ALA A 99 -0.73 13.45 -0.94
N ALA A 100 -1.61 14.29 -1.46
CA ALA A 100 -2.91 14.48 -0.83
C ALA A 100 -3.65 13.12 -0.73
N PRO A 101 -4.34 12.82 0.38
CA PRO A 101 -5.03 11.54 0.56
C PRO A 101 -5.98 11.18 -0.60
N GLU A 102 -6.62 12.18 -1.20
CA GLU A 102 -7.46 12.01 -2.40
C GLU A 102 -6.68 11.48 -3.62
N HIS A 103 -5.46 11.97 -3.87
CA HIS A 103 -4.61 11.47 -4.96
C HIS A 103 -4.08 10.05 -4.67
N VAL A 104 -3.80 9.73 -3.41
CA VAL A 104 -3.46 8.36 -3.00
C VAL A 104 -4.63 7.45 -3.37
N VAL A 105 -5.84 7.83 -2.99
CA VAL A 105 -7.06 7.06 -3.27
C VAL A 105 -7.30 6.87 -4.76
N GLU A 106 -7.11 7.90 -5.60
CA GLU A 106 -7.27 7.77 -7.06
C GLU A 106 -6.24 6.81 -7.67
N THR A 107 -5.00 6.89 -7.23
CA THR A 107 -3.92 5.97 -7.64
C THR A 107 -4.25 4.54 -7.22
N LEU A 108 -4.64 4.35 -5.97
CA LEU A 108 -5.01 3.03 -5.46
C LEU A 108 -6.23 2.45 -6.17
N ARG A 109 -7.24 3.26 -6.47
CA ARG A 109 -8.39 2.82 -7.27
C ARG A 109 -7.98 2.33 -8.65
N THR A 110 -7.00 3.00 -9.27
CA THR A 110 -6.44 2.61 -10.57
C THR A 110 -5.73 1.25 -10.48
N VAL A 111 -4.87 1.09 -9.47
CA VAL A 111 -4.20 -0.19 -9.15
C VAL A 111 -5.23 -1.29 -8.93
N LEU A 112 -6.16 -1.09 -8.00
CA LEU A 112 -7.17 -2.10 -7.63
C LEU A 112 -8.08 -2.48 -8.82
N SER A 113 -8.28 -1.57 -9.78
CA SER A 113 -9.03 -1.84 -11.01
C SER A 113 -8.26 -2.69 -12.02
N GLY A 114 -6.98 -2.99 -11.77
CA GLY A 114 -6.10 -3.75 -12.67
C GLY A 114 -5.36 -2.90 -13.68
N HIS A 115 -5.46 -1.57 -13.61
CA HIS A 115 -4.63 -0.71 -14.43
C HIS A 115 -3.34 -0.45 -13.66
N ALA A 116 -2.21 -0.93 -14.19
CA ALA A 116 -0.91 -0.67 -13.59
C ALA A 116 -0.73 0.85 -13.42
N ALA A 117 -0.64 1.31 -12.18
CA ALA A 117 -0.38 2.71 -11.88
C ALA A 117 1.10 3.00 -12.13
N GLY A 118 1.48 3.12 -13.40
CA GLY A 118 2.77 3.66 -13.83
C GLY A 118 3.98 2.75 -13.62
N GLY A 119 4.32 2.01 -14.66
CA GLY A 119 5.62 1.38 -14.89
C GLY A 119 5.61 0.89 -16.33
N GLU A 120 6.23 1.64 -17.23
CA GLU A 120 6.16 1.42 -18.67
C GLU A 120 6.47 -0.05 -19.02
N GLY A 121 5.48 -0.74 -19.59
CA GLY A 121 5.76 -1.88 -20.44
C GLY A 121 6.47 -1.37 -21.69
N GLN A 122 7.78 -1.58 -21.77
CA GLN A 122 8.48 -1.68 -23.04
C GLN A 122 9.58 -2.74 -23.00
#